data_AF-A0A6A1URV7-F1
#
_entry.id   AF-A0A6A1URV7-F1
#
_cell.length_a   1.000
_cell.length_b   1.000
_cell.length_c   1.000
_cell.angle_alpha   90.00
_cell.angle_beta   90.00
_cell.angle_gamma   90.00
#
_symmetry.space_group_name_H-M   'P 1'
#
loop_
_entity.id
_entity.type
_entity.pdbx_description
1 polymer ?
#
loop_
_entity_poly.entity_id
_entity_poly.type
_entity_poly.pdbx_seq_one_letter_code
_entity_poly.pdbx_strand_id
1 'polypeptide(L)'
;MKMVPNIALLRQPESTISHLVTNFPSLVFIKHDRFAEVVRGVMKMRFDPSKVVFVQAVRVLSKMSGARLGSRFELYKRRGWSKDVAL
;
A
#
# COMPACT_ATOMS: atom_id res chain seq x y z
N MET A 1 -0.44 -11.71 19.51
CA MET A 1 -0.24 -11.47 18.07
C MET A 1 -1.59 -11.03 17.48
N LYS A 2 -1.84 -9.74 17.25
CA LYS A 2 -3.16 -9.22 16.83
C LYS A 2 -3.19 -9.04 15.30
N MET A 3 -3.82 -9.98 14.61
CA MET A 3 -4.06 -9.99 13.15
C MET A 3 -5.17 -9.02 12.72
N VAL A 4 -6.10 -8.77 13.64
CA VAL A 4 -7.36 -8.03 13.47
C VAL A 4 -7.24 -6.54 13.08
N PRO A 5 -6.22 -5.75 13.48
CA PRO A 5 -6.26 -4.29 13.28
C PRO A 5 -6.15 -3.85 11.80
N ASN A 6 -5.38 -4.57 10.99
CA ASN A 6 -5.09 -4.17 9.60
C ASN A 6 -6.27 -4.44 8.67
N ILE A 7 -7.05 -5.49 8.95
CA ILE A 7 -8.22 -5.87 8.17
C ILE A 7 -9.36 -4.85 8.38
N ALA A 8 -9.56 -4.41 9.62
CA ALA A 8 -10.60 -3.44 9.97
C ALA A 8 -10.40 -2.07 9.28
N LEU A 9 -9.14 -1.66 9.03
CA LEU A 9 -8.82 -0.39 8.38
C LEU A 9 -9.19 -0.36 6.89
N LEU A 10 -9.33 -1.52 6.24
CA LEU A 10 -9.50 -1.55 4.79
C LEU A 10 -10.92 -1.12 4.36
N ARG A 11 -11.97 -1.33 5.17
CA ARG A 11 -13.40 -1.08 4.81
C ARG A 11 -13.71 -1.42 3.34
N GLN A 12 -13.06 -2.46 2.81
CA GLN A 12 -13.16 -2.94 1.43
C GLN A 12 -14.12 -4.14 1.40
N PRO A 13 -14.75 -4.45 0.25
CA PRO A 13 -15.50 -5.70 0.11
C PRO A 13 -14.63 -6.90 0.54
N GLU A 14 -15.26 -7.87 1.22
CA GLU A 14 -14.61 -9.09 1.74
C GLU A 14 -13.69 -9.77 0.72
N SER A 15 -14.04 -9.70 -0.57
CA SER A 15 -13.26 -10.27 -1.66
C SER A 15 -11.84 -9.71 -1.76
N THR A 16 -11.64 -8.40 -1.52
CA THR A 16 -10.32 -7.76 -1.55
C THR A 16 -9.47 -8.17 -0.35
N ILE A 17 -10.09 -8.28 0.83
CA ILE A 17 -9.43 -8.73 2.06
C ILE A 17 -9.05 -10.21 1.93
N SER A 18 -9.99 -11.05 1.46
CA SER A 18 -9.77 -12.48 1.22
C SER A 18 -8.63 -12.69 0.22
N HIS A 19 -8.61 -11.93 -0.88
CA HIS A 19 -7.52 -11.99 -1.85
C HIS A 19 -6.17 -11.56 -1.25
N LEU A 20 -6.14 -10.52 -0.42
CA LEU A 20 -4.95 -10.05 0.29
C LEU A 20 -4.39 -11.10 1.26
N VAL A 21 -5.25 -11.70 2.08
CA VAL A 21 -4.86 -12.69 3.10
C VAL A 21 -4.41 -13.98 2.43
N THR A 22 -5.12 -14.43 1.39
CA THR A 22 -4.85 -15.69 0.69
C THR A 22 -3.58 -15.63 -0.14
N ASN A 23 -3.39 -14.57 -0.92
CA ASN A 23 -2.28 -14.48 -1.86
C ASN A 23 -1.03 -13.83 -1.26
N PHE A 24 -1.19 -13.02 -0.21
CA PHE A 24 -0.10 -12.22 0.36
C PHE A 24 -0.08 -12.26 1.90
N PRO A 25 0.03 -13.45 2.53
CA PRO A 25 -0.03 -13.60 3.98
C PRO A 25 1.01 -12.74 4.72
N SER A 26 2.18 -12.51 4.10
CA SER A 26 3.22 -11.60 4.61
C SER A 26 2.74 -10.17 4.94
N LEU A 27 1.69 -9.66 4.29
CA LEU A 27 1.15 -8.32 4.53
C LEU A 27 0.37 -8.23 5.84
N VAL A 28 -0.17 -9.37 6.29
CA VAL A 28 -0.93 -9.45 7.54
C VAL A 28 0.00 -9.32 8.75
N PHE A 29 1.28 -9.68 8.60
CA PHE A 29 2.29 -9.61 9.66
C PHE A 29 2.98 -8.24 9.78
N ILE A 30 2.61 -7.28 8.93
CA ILE A 30 3.19 -5.93 8.97
C ILE A 30 2.63 -5.17 10.16
N LYS A 31 3.52 -4.48 10.89
CA LYS A 31 3.14 -3.59 11.99
C LYS A 31 2.03 -2.65 11.55
N HIS A 32 0.98 -2.55 12.36
CA HIS A 32 -0.23 -1.80 12.03
C HIS A 32 0.06 -0.37 11.57
N ASP A 33 0.91 0.35 12.29
CA ASP A 33 1.27 1.73 11.97
C ASP A 33 1.92 1.85 10.59
N ARG A 34 2.76 0.89 10.22
CA ARG A 34 3.41 0.83 8.91
C ARG A 34 2.41 0.52 7.81
N PHE A 35 1.50 -0.41 8.05
CA PHE A 35 0.43 -0.73 7.11
C PHE A 35 -0.45 0.49 6.84
N ALA A 36 -0.88 1.18 7.91
CA ALA A 36 -1.70 2.38 7.82
C ALA A 36 -0.99 3.54 7.09
N GLU A 37 0.32 3.73 7.34
CA GLU A 37 1.15 4.71 6.62
C GLU A 37 1.18 4.42 5.12
N VAL A 38 1.43 3.17 4.74
CA VAL A 38 1.48 2.75 3.32
C VAL A 38 0.13 2.91 2.64
N VAL A 39 -0.96 2.47 3.27
CA VAL A 39 -2.32 2.60 2.73
C VAL A 39 -2.66 4.08 2.48
N ARG A 40 -2.37 4.98 3.43
CA ARG A 40 -2.55 6.43 3.23
C ARG A 40 -1.68 6.97 2.10
N GLY A 41 -0.45 6.48 1.96
CA GLY A 41 0.45 6.83 0.86
C GLY A 41 -0.13 6.44 -0.51
N VAL A 42 -0.61 5.21 -0.63
CA VAL A 42 -1.25 4.69 -1.86
C VAL A 42 -2.52 5.46 -2.21
N MET A 43 -3.36 5.79 -1.22
CA MET A 43 -4.55 6.62 -1.44
C MET A 43 -4.17 8.03 -1.94
N LYS A 44 -3.10 8.64 -1.40
CA LYS A 44 -2.58 9.93 -1.89
C LYS A 44 -2.03 9.87 -3.32
N MET A 45 -1.68 8.68 -3.81
CA MET A 45 -1.27 8.44 -5.19
C MET A 45 -2.46 8.16 -6.12
N ARG A 46 -3.69 8.33 -5.63
CA ARG A 46 -4.93 8.18 -6.41
C ARG A 46 -5.19 6.77 -6.98
N PHE A 47 -4.53 5.75 -6.43
CA PHE A 47 -4.92 4.37 -6.75
C PHE A 47 -6.33 4.09 -6.22
N ASP A 48 -7.20 3.58 -7.10
CA ASP A 48 -8.55 3.15 -6.77
C ASP A 48 -8.52 1.91 -5.85
N PRO A 49 -9.00 2.01 -4.59
CA PRO A 49 -9.00 0.90 -3.64
C PRO A 49 -9.74 -0.35 -4.11
N SER A 50 -10.68 -0.21 -5.05
CA SER A 50 -11.45 -1.33 -5.61
C SER A 50 -10.66 -2.15 -6.64
N LYS A 51 -9.53 -1.65 -7.13
CA LYS A 51 -8.74 -2.29 -8.19
C LYS A 51 -7.60 -3.11 -7.63
N VAL A 52 -7.27 -4.22 -8.30
CA VAL A 52 -6.12 -5.08 -7.93
C VAL A 52 -4.79 -4.33 -7.89
N VAL A 53 -4.64 -3.26 -8.70
CA VAL A 53 -3.44 -2.42 -8.72
C VAL A 53 -3.20 -1.74 -7.36
N PHE A 54 -4.25 -1.40 -6.62
CA PHE A 54 -4.12 -0.85 -5.26
C PHE A 54 -3.51 -1.88 -4.30
N VAL A 55 -4.00 -3.13 -4.36
CA VAL A 55 -3.48 -4.24 -3.56
C VAL A 55 -2.00 -4.49 -3.86
N GLN A 56 -1.61 -4.46 -5.15
CA GLN A 56 -0.21 -4.61 -5.55
C GLN A 56 0.66 -3.43 -5.08
N ALA A 57 0.16 -2.20 -5.17
CA ALA A 57 0.86 -1.01 -4.68
C ALA A 57 1.09 -1.11 -3.16
N VAL A 58 0.05 -1.44 -2.38
CA VAL A 58 0.19 -1.67 -0.93
C VAL A 58 1.22 -2.76 -0.66
N ARG A 59 1.20 -3.86 -1.42
CA ARG A 59 2.16 -4.96 -1.26
C ARG A 59 3.60 -4.53 -1.48
N VAL A 60 3.89 -3.84 -2.59
CA VAL A 60 5.24 -3.43 -2.97
C VAL A 60 5.78 -2.40 -1.97
N LEU A 61 4.99 -1.39 -1.65
CA LEU A 61 5.41 -0.28 -0.79
C LEU A 61 5.54 -0.70 0.68
N SER A 62 4.75 -1.69 1.11
CA SER A 62 4.85 -2.33 2.42
C SER A 62 6.18 -3.03 2.66
N LYS A 63 6.81 -3.55 1.61
CA LYS A 63 8.13 -4.20 1.67
C LYS A 63 9.30 -3.23 1.58
N MET A 64 9.04 -1.97 1.24
CA MET A 64 10.05 -0.92 1.25
C MET A 64 10.12 -0.28 2.63
N SER A 65 11.32 0.04 3.13
CA SER A 65 11.45 0.88 4.33
C SER A 65 11.04 2.33 4.00
N GLY A 66 10.52 3.07 4.99
CA GLY A 66 10.06 4.46 4.78
C GLY A 66 11.11 5.36 4.14
N ALA A 67 12.37 5.27 4.59
CA ALA A 67 13.50 6.02 4.01
C ALA A 67 13.78 5.64 2.55
N ARG A 68 13.71 4.34 2.20
CA ARG A 68 13.93 3.85 0.83
C ARG A 68 12.79 4.23 -0.11
N LEU A 69 11.59 4.36 0.44
CA LEU A 69 10.43 4.83 -0.29
C LEU A 69 10.52 6.32 -0.61
N GLY A 70 10.84 7.14 0.41
CA GLY A 70 11.03 8.58 0.24
C GLY A 70 12.13 8.90 -0.77
N SER A 71 13.29 8.23 -0.68
CA SER A 71 14.40 8.47 -1.60
C SER A 71 14.07 8.13 -3.05
N ARG A 72 13.31 7.05 -3.31
CA ARG A 72 12.82 6.71 -4.65
C ARG A 72 11.83 7.76 -5.17
N PHE A 73 10.88 8.22 -4.35
CA PHE A 73 9.96 9.27 -4.77
C PHE A 73 10.67 10.59 -5.09
N GLU A 74 11.66 10.99 -4.29
CA GLU A 74 12.48 12.16 -4.59
C GLU A 74 13.29 12.00 -5.88
N LEU A 75 13.81 10.79 -6.14
CA LEU A 75 14.51 10.50 -7.39
C LEU A 75 13.59 10.61 -8.59
N TYR A 76 12.38 10.04 -8.53
CA TYR A 76 11.39 10.15 -9.61
C TYR A 76 10.98 11.62 -9.82
N LYS A 77 10.67 12.37 -8.76
CA LYS A 77 10.37 13.81 -8.87
C LYS A 77 11.50 14.59 -9.55
N ARG A 78 12.77 14.37 -9.16
CA ARG A 78 13.93 14.98 -9.81
C ARG A 78 14.08 14.60 -11.28
N ARG A 79 13.56 13.45 -11.69
CA ARG A 79 13.58 12.94 -13.07
C ARG A 79 12.34 13.36 -13.87
N GLY A 80 11.61 14.40 -13.43
CA GLY A 80 10.45 14.94 -14.15
C GLY A 80 9.16 14.14 -13.98
N TRP A 81 9.16 13.15 -13.08
CA TRP A 81 7.94 12.45 -12.70
C TRP A 81 7.09 13.38 -11.82
N SER A 82 6.13 14.05 -12.44
CA SER A 82 4.99 14.64 -11.74
C SER A 82 4.03 13.51 -11.34
N LYS A 83 3.33 13.68 -10.21
CA LYS A 83 2.26 12.76 -9.79
C LYS A 83 1.16 12.60 -10.87
N ASP A 84 1.11 13.52 -11.82
CA ASP A 84 0.14 13.55 -12.92
C ASP A 84 0.60 12.74 -14.16
N VAL A 85 1.85 12.27 -14.23
CA VAL A 85 2.43 11.61 -15.43
C VAL A 85 2.39 10.08 -15.35
N ALA A 86 1.72 9.51 -14.35
CA ALA A 86 1.65 8.06 -14.13
C ALA A 86 0.23 7.47 -14.18
N LEU A 87 -0.73 8.17 -14.82
CA LEU A 87 -2.08 7.66 -15.09
C LEU A 87 -2.49 7.96 -16.53
#